data_AF-A0A496XK65-F1
#
_entry.id   AF-A0A496XK65-F1
#
_cell.length_a   1.000
_cell.length_b   1.000
_cell.length_c   1.000
_cell.angle_alpha   90.00
_cell.angle_beta   90.00
_cell.angle_gamma   90.00
#
_symmetry.space_group_name_H-M   'P 1'
#
loop_
_entity.id
_entity.type
_entity.pdbx_description
1 polymer ?
#
loop_
_entity_poly.entity_id
_entity_poly.type
_entity_poly.pdbx_seq_one_letter_code
_entity_poly.pdbx_strand_id
1 'polypeptide(L)'
;MAVPTRRSATAILLSSLLFIASSTTSQELKLPNLGESSTSMFSPEFEHQLGRTWLRIFRSHVPTVNDPLMFDYLQHLIYQLVRHSKLEDRRLEIVVVDNRTINAFAVPGGVIGIHNGLLLWAQTEDELATVLAHEIAHLSQRHFSRGVEFQQKQQPLALAAMLASLILMATAGADVGMAALSATQAATQDSALRYSRGNEQEADRVGMQTMVAAGMDPHAAPAMFERMMQASRYSNANRMPEFLRSHPLSENRIADTRNRARQFPKQDRQISLSYQLMRARAVNELANTPEEAVQKFRGELEGTPRSREAAVYGLVLALTEAGREEEAILELDGIWSGNPGQLEYIIADAEIDMRRDRPEKAIEKLTTQLELSPGNHPLTMTYANALMKNQQPHIAEEVLVEQSRLRPNDPGLWYLLAEVQGLSGNIVELHQSRAEYFILNGILDEAEKQLNYALKLAREDYLTTAKIRQRLRDITRMRERMESF
;
A
#
# COMPACT_ATOMS: atom_id res chain seq x y z
N MET A 1 -0.10 19.76 90.85
CA MET A 1 1.00 18.88 90.38
C MET A 1 0.56 18.24 89.07
N ALA A 2 1.37 18.43 88.02
CA ALA A 2 1.55 17.64 86.79
C ALA A 2 0.35 17.29 85.87
N VAL A 3 0.65 17.38 84.57
CA VAL A 3 -0.13 17.33 83.30
C VAL A 3 0.29 16.04 82.55
N PRO A 4 -0.26 15.57 81.40
CA PRO A 4 -1.65 15.24 80.95
C PRO A 4 -1.74 13.83 80.28
N THR A 5 -2.91 13.41 79.76
CA THR A 5 -3.18 13.10 78.32
C THR A 5 -4.34 12.13 78.04
N ARG A 6 -5.19 12.57 77.10
CA ARG A 6 -5.89 11.91 75.99
C ARG A 6 -6.92 10.75 76.20
N ARG A 7 -8.15 11.13 75.82
CA ARG A 7 -9.12 10.51 74.87
C ARG A 7 -9.69 9.12 75.21
N SER A 8 -11.02 9.03 75.33
CA SER A 8 -11.92 8.37 74.36
C SER A 8 -13.37 8.23 74.89
N ALA A 9 -14.27 7.96 73.93
CA ALA A 9 -15.55 7.24 74.05
C ALA A 9 -16.84 8.05 74.25
N THR A 10 -17.48 8.37 73.13
CA THR A 10 -18.93 8.28 73.01
C THR A 10 -19.25 7.32 71.89
N ALA A 11 -19.84 6.19 72.28
CA ALA A 11 -20.48 5.20 71.43
C ALA A 11 -21.98 5.48 71.43
N ILE A 12 -22.65 5.51 70.28
CA ILE A 12 -24.06 5.09 70.16
C ILE A 12 -24.23 4.34 68.83
N LEU A 13 -24.88 3.18 68.96
CA LEU A 13 -25.26 2.20 67.94
C LEU A 13 -26.09 2.80 66.80
N LEU A 14 -25.85 2.33 65.57
CA LEU A 14 -26.95 2.04 64.66
C LEU A 14 -26.64 0.78 63.83
N SER A 15 -27.64 -0.10 63.80
CA SER A 15 -27.68 -1.45 63.27
C SER A 15 -27.78 -1.52 61.74
N SER A 16 -26.86 -2.28 61.15
CA SER A 16 -27.02 -3.25 60.06
C SER A 16 -28.01 -2.94 58.91
N LEU A 17 -27.45 -2.60 57.74
CA LEU A 17 -27.96 -2.98 56.42
C LEU A 17 -26.76 -3.36 55.54
N LEU A 18 -26.67 -4.65 55.20
CA LEU A 18 -25.74 -5.20 54.22
C LEU A 18 -26.01 -4.57 52.85
N PHE A 19 -25.10 -3.72 52.38
CA PHE A 19 -24.97 -3.39 50.96
C PHE A 19 -23.69 -4.00 50.43
N ILE A 20 -23.85 -5.09 49.67
CA ILE A 20 -22.81 -5.57 48.76
C ILE A 20 -22.73 -4.52 47.66
N ALA A 21 -21.71 -3.66 47.72
CA ALA A 21 -21.40 -2.75 46.62
C ALA A 21 -20.76 -3.58 45.51
N SER A 22 -21.58 -4.04 44.57
CA SER A 22 -21.10 -4.51 43.27
C SER A 22 -20.45 -3.31 42.58
N SER A 23 -19.12 -3.35 42.45
CA SER A 23 -18.38 -2.46 41.57
C SER A 23 -18.74 -2.80 40.13
N THR A 24 -19.79 -2.19 39.60
CA THR A 24 -20.09 -2.16 38.17
C THR A 24 -18.99 -1.36 37.49
N THR A 25 -18.05 -2.07 36.89
CA THR A 25 -17.22 -1.52 35.83
C THR A 25 -18.17 -1.06 34.73
N SER A 26 -18.36 0.25 34.59
CA SER A 26 -19.00 0.83 33.42
C SER A 26 -18.08 0.56 32.23
N GLN A 27 -18.26 -0.59 31.58
CA GLN A 27 -17.91 -0.74 30.18
C GLN A 27 -18.72 0.35 29.46
N GLU A 28 -18.03 1.40 28.99
CA GLU A 28 -18.58 2.26 27.94
C GLU A 28 -18.95 1.35 26.78
N LEU A 29 -20.22 0.97 26.72
CA LEU A 29 -20.83 0.46 25.51
C LEU A 29 -20.68 1.59 24.48
N LYS A 30 -19.66 1.50 23.63
CA LYS A 30 -19.60 2.21 22.35
C LYS A 30 -20.82 1.77 21.57
N LEU A 31 -21.91 2.52 21.75
CA LEU A 31 -23.11 2.37 20.93
C LEU A 31 -22.67 2.55 19.47
N PRO A 32 -23.03 1.63 18.56
CA PRO A 32 -22.82 1.84 17.13
C PRO A 32 -23.44 3.17 16.74
N ASN A 33 -22.73 3.98 15.96
CA ASN A 33 -23.23 5.26 15.49
C ASN A 33 -24.33 5.03 14.44
N LEU A 34 -25.57 4.83 14.88
CA LEU A 34 -26.73 4.53 14.04
C LEU A 34 -27.22 5.75 13.22
N GLY A 35 -26.43 6.83 13.18
CA GLY A 35 -26.72 8.07 12.44
C GLY A 35 -25.97 8.22 11.11
N GLU A 36 -24.94 7.43 10.82
CA GLU A 36 -24.35 7.39 9.48
C GLU A 36 -25.18 6.45 8.61
N SER A 37 -26.04 7.02 7.79
CA SER A 37 -26.81 6.26 6.81
C SER A 37 -25.84 5.45 5.94
N SER A 38 -26.00 4.12 5.93
CA SER A 38 -25.31 3.18 5.03
C SER A 38 -25.60 3.44 3.54
N THR A 39 -26.43 4.44 3.24
CA THR A 39 -26.82 4.95 1.92
C THR A 39 -26.24 6.34 1.61
N SER A 40 -25.40 6.90 2.50
CA SER A 40 -24.66 8.13 2.25
C SER A 40 -23.52 7.89 1.26
N MET A 41 -23.31 8.83 0.32
CA MET A 41 -22.10 8.90 -0.54
C MET A 41 -20.80 9.07 0.27
N PHE A 42 -20.89 9.17 1.59
CA PHE A 42 -19.78 9.27 2.53
C PHE A 42 -19.77 8.10 3.53
N SER A 43 -20.44 6.99 3.25
CA SER A 43 -20.33 5.80 4.11
C SER A 43 -19.00 5.07 3.88
N PRO A 44 -18.41 4.43 4.92
CA PRO A 44 -17.18 3.65 4.76
C PRO A 44 -17.29 2.53 3.72
N GLU A 45 -18.48 1.92 3.60
CA GLU A 45 -18.72 0.87 2.61
C GLU A 45 -18.77 1.42 1.17
N PHE A 46 -19.35 2.61 0.97
CA PHE A 46 -19.29 3.29 -0.33
C PHE A 46 -17.86 3.64 -0.71
N GLU A 47 -17.07 4.20 0.22
CA GLU A 47 -15.65 4.49 0.00
C GLU A 47 -14.86 3.24 -0.36
N HIS A 48 -15.11 2.13 0.35
CA HIS A 48 -14.49 0.84 0.05
C HIS A 48 -14.79 0.39 -1.39
N GLN A 49 -16.06 0.42 -1.79
CA GLN A 49 -16.47 0.02 -3.14
C GLN A 49 -15.91 0.95 -4.22
N LEU A 50 -15.89 2.27 -3.97
CA LEU A 50 -15.26 3.24 -4.85
C LEU A 50 -13.77 2.92 -5.04
N GLY A 51 -13.05 2.66 -3.95
CA GLY A 51 -11.64 2.26 -3.99
C GLY A 51 -11.39 0.98 -4.79
N ARG A 52 -12.24 -0.04 -4.61
CA ARG A 52 -12.14 -1.28 -5.40
C ARG A 52 -12.35 -1.04 -6.89
N THR A 53 -13.34 -0.21 -7.24
CA THR A 53 -13.61 0.14 -8.63
C THR A 53 -12.45 0.93 -9.23
N TRP A 54 -11.96 1.94 -8.51
CA TRP A 54 -10.79 2.72 -8.91
C TRP A 54 -9.56 1.84 -9.14
N LEU A 55 -9.28 0.89 -8.24
CA LEU A 55 -8.12 0.01 -8.36
C LEU A 55 -8.18 -0.89 -9.61
N ARG A 56 -9.36 -1.38 -9.98
CA ARG A 56 -9.54 -2.15 -11.23
C ARG A 56 -9.25 -1.30 -12.46
N ILE A 57 -9.83 -0.09 -12.53
CA ILE A 57 -9.60 0.86 -13.62
C ILE A 57 -8.12 1.25 -13.70
N PHE A 58 -7.50 1.45 -12.54
CA PHE A 58 -6.09 1.80 -12.46
C PHE A 58 -5.20 0.69 -13.02
N ARG A 59 -5.40 -0.55 -12.57
CA ARG A 59 -4.65 -1.73 -13.05
C ARG A 59 -4.84 -1.99 -14.55
N SER A 60 -5.95 -1.57 -15.16
CA SER A 60 -6.17 -1.73 -16.60
C SER A 60 -5.38 -0.75 -17.47
N HIS A 61 -4.84 0.33 -16.89
CA HIS A 61 -4.16 1.40 -17.63
C HIS A 61 -2.72 1.62 -17.20
N VAL A 62 -2.34 1.17 -16.00
CA VAL A 62 -1.05 1.48 -15.40
C VAL A 62 -0.24 0.20 -15.20
N PRO A 63 1.01 0.13 -15.72
CA PRO A 63 1.92 -0.97 -15.44
C PRO A 63 2.15 -1.15 -13.94
N THR A 64 2.03 -2.39 -13.48
CA THR A 64 2.24 -2.76 -12.07
C THR A 64 3.36 -3.77 -11.95
N VAL A 65 4.02 -3.77 -10.81
CA VAL A 65 5.08 -4.73 -10.49
C VAL A 65 4.46 -6.00 -9.91
N ASN A 66 4.92 -7.15 -10.40
CA ASN A 66 4.56 -8.47 -9.88
C ASN A 66 5.76 -9.11 -9.16
N ASP A 67 6.13 -8.55 -8.01
CA ASP A 67 7.19 -9.08 -7.14
C ASP A 67 6.59 -9.44 -5.77
N PRO A 68 6.40 -10.74 -5.47
CA PRO A 68 5.87 -11.19 -4.20
C PRO A 68 6.67 -10.73 -2.98
N LEU A 69 8.01 -10.66 -3.09
CA LEU A 69 8.89 -10.24 -1.97
C LEU A 69 8.68 -8.76 -1.66
N MET A 70 8.71 -7.91 -2.68
CA MET A 70 8.49 -6.47 -2.48
C MET A 70 7.07 -6.20 -2.00
N PHE A 71 6.07 -6.88 -2.53
CA PHE A 71 4.68 -6.73 -2.08
C PHE A 71 4.53 -7.13 -0.60
N ASP A 72 5.07 -8.28 -0.21
CA ASP A 72 4.99 -8.77 1.17
C ASP A 72 5.72 -7.84 2.15
N TYR A 73 6.91 -7.34 1.78
CA TYR A 73 7.64 -6.33 2.56
C TYR A 73 6.83 -5.04 2.74
N LEU A 74 6.33 -4.45 1.64
CA LEU A 74 5.56 -3.21 1.70
C LEU A 74 4.28 -3.38 2.50
N GLN A 75 3.64 -4.54 2.37
CA GLN A 75 2.45 -4.88 3.14
C GLN A 75 2.75 -4.97 4.63
N HIS A 76 3.83 -5.64 5.03
CA HIS A 76 4.24 -5.71 6.43
C HIS A 76 4.55 -4.32 7.00
N LEU A 77 5.27 -3.48 6.26
CA LEU A 77 5.58 -2.12 6.66
C LEU A 77 4.31 -1.26 6.82
N ILE A 78 3.39 -1.33 5.86
CA ILE A 78 2.10 -0.62 5.92
C ILE A 78 1.27 -1.11 7.12
N TYR A 79 1.16 -2.42 7.35
CA TYR A 79 0.43 -2.94 8.51
C TYR A 79 1.09 -2.58 9.83
N GLN A 80 2.42 -2.49 9.90
CA GLN A 80 3.11 -1.94 11.06
C GLN A 80 2.66 -0.50 11.34
N LEU A 81 2.69 0.38 10.33
CA LEU A 81 2.25 1.76 10.46
C LEU A 81 0.77 1.87 10.84
N VAL A 82 -0.10 1.11 10.18
CA VAL A 82 -1.56 1.14 10.38
C VAL A 82 -1.96 0.69 11.78
N ARG A 83 -1.23 -0.26 12.39
CA ARG A 83 -1.47 -0.66 13.78
C ARG A 83 -1.30 0.49 14.77
N HIS A 84 -0.46 1.47 14.43
CA HIS A 84 -0.16 2.66 15.25
C HIS A 84 -0.83 3.94 14.73
N SER A 85 -1.63 3.85 13.67
CA SER A 85 -2.32 5.00 13.08
C SER A 85 -3.74 5.15 13.62
N LYS A 86 -4.39 6.24 13.23
CA LYS A 86 -5.81 6.52 13.52
C LYS A 86 -6.77 5.91 12.49
N LEU A 87 -6.30 5.04 11.61
CA LEU A 87 -7.12 4.46 10.56
C LEU A 87 -8.10 3.42 11.15
N GLU A 88 -9.40 3.69 10.97
CA GLU A 88 -10.48 2.85 11.48
C GLU A 88 -10.77 1.64 10.57
N ASP A 89 -11.02 1.87 9.28
CA ASP A 89 -11.19 0.80 8.29
C ASP A 89 -9.82 0.34 7.77
N ARG A 90 -9.43 -0.88 8.15
CA ARG A 90 -8.13 -1.48 7.83
C ARG A 90 -8.20 -2.46 6.66
N ARG A 91 -9.26 -2.44 5.85
CA ARG A 91 -9.36 -3.21 4.61
C ARG A 91 -8.48 -2.58 3.52
N LEU A 92 -7.19 -2.83 3.61
CA LEU A 92 -6.19 -2.22 2.74
C LEU A 92 -5.90 -3.03 1.48
N GLU A 93 -5.65 -2.34 0.38
CA GLU A 93 -5.00 -2.91 -0.81
C GLU A 93 -3.76 -2.13 -1.14
N ILE A 94 -2.80 -2.85 -1.69
CA ILE A 94 -1.54 -2.29 -2.12
C ILE A 94 -1.42 -2.51 -3.62
N VAL A 95 -0.93 -1.50 -4.31
CA VAL A 95 -0.51 -1.61 -5.69
C VAL A 95 0.88 -1.01 -5.84
N VAL A 96 1.80 -1.80 -6.39
CA VAL A 96 3.13 -1.31 -6.72
C VAL A 96 3.14 -0.96 -8.20
N VAL A 97 3.43 0.29 -8.50
CA VAL A 97 3.46 0.85 -9.84
C VAL A 97 4.87 0.77 -10.37
N ASP A 98 5.03 0.25 -11.58
CA ASP A 98 6.32 0.25 -12.26
C ASP A 98 6.61 1.65 -12.82
N ASN A 99 7.31 2.46 -12.02
CA ASN A 99 7.60 3.84 -12.36
C ASN A 99 8.79 4.40 -11.56
N ARG A 100 9.79 4.93 -12.27
CA ARG A 100 11.03 5.49 -11.68
C ARG A 100 10.83 6.78 -10.87
N THR A 101 9.65 7.42 -10.95
CA THR A 101 9.37 8.69 -10.24
C THR A 101 9.10 8.47 -8.76
N ILE A 102 9.40 9.48 -7.93
CA ILE A 102 9.02 9.50 -6.52
C ILE A 102 7.50 9.73 -6.45
N ASN A 103 6.75 8.70 -6.10
CA ASN A 103 5.33 8.83 -5.80
C ASN A 103 4.82 7.74 -4.86
N ALA A 104 3.82 8.13 -4.08
CA ALA A 104 2.86 7.24 -3.45
C ALA A 104 1.53 7.99 -3.41
N PHE A 105 0.43 7.26 -3.26
CA PHE A 105 -0.88 7.86 -3.15
C PHE A 105 -1.81 6.97 -2.33
N ALA A 106 -2.81 7.59 -1.72
CA ALA A 106 -3.94 6.92 -1.11
C ALA A 106 -5.25 7.34 -1.78
N VAL A 107 -6.10 6.36 -2.05
CA VAL A 107 -7.47 6.55 -2.59
C VAL A 107 -8.46 6.03 -1.55
N PRO A 108 -9.67 6.63 -1.45
CA PRO A 108 -10.74 6.13 -0.57
C PRO A 108 -10.90 4.62 -0.60
N GLY A 109 -11.31 4.04 0.52
CA GLY A 109 -11.51 2.60 0.61
C GLY A 109 -10.23 1.78 0.84
N GLY A 110 -9.16 2.44 1.29
CA GLY A 110 -7.94 1.78 1.77
C GLY A 110 -6.97 1.35 0.68
N VAL A 111 -7.03 1.94 -0.52
CA VAL A 111 -6.08 1.62 -1.59
C VAL A 111 -4.85 2.51 -1.45
N ILE A 112 -3.67 1.89 -1.34
CA ILE A 112 -2.38 2.57 -1.25
C ILE A 112 -1.55 2.16 -2.47
N GLY A 113 -1.17 3.14 -3.28
CA GLY A 113 -0.26 2.96 -4.40
C GLY A 113 1.15 3.43 -4.05
N ILE A 114 2.15 2.67 -4.49
CA ILE A 114 3.57 2.99 -4.32
C ILE A 114 4.26 2.86 -5.67
N HIS A 115 4.96 3.89 -6.13
CA HIS A 115 5.88 3.71 -7.26
C HIS A 115 7.14 2.99 -6.76
N ASN A 116 7.60 1.94 -7.44
CA ASN A 116 8.86 1.26 -7.09
C ASN A 116 10.06 2.23 -7.11
N GLY A 117 9.99 3.31 -7.92
CA GLY A 117 10.93 4.42 -7.90
C GLY A 117 11.10 5.08 -6.54
N LEU A 118 10.06 5.13 -5.70
CA LEU A 118 10.14 5.70 -4.34
C LEU A 118 11.22 4.99 -3.50
N LEU A 119 11.38 3.68 -3.65
CA LEU A 119 12.39 2.90 -2.92
C LEU A 119 13.82 3.31 -3.32
N LEU A 120 14.03 3.78 -4.56
CA LEU A 120 15.35 4.26 -4.99
C LEU A 120 15.77 5.53 -4.24
N TRP A 121 14.80 6.42 -4.01
CA TRP A 121 15.04 7.76 -3.45
C TRP A 121 15.06 7.78 -1.94
N ALA A 122 14.18 7.03 -1.28
CA ALA A 122 14.30 6.80 0.15
C ALA A 122 15.60 6.02 0.43
N GLN A 123 16.43 6.52 1.34
CA GLN A 123 17.72 5.93 1.69
C GLN A 123 17.60 4.99 2.89
N THR A 124 16.59 5.20 3.74
CA THR A 124 16.26 4.36 4.89
C THR A 124 14.79 3.94 4.89
N GLU A 125 14.49 2.86 5.62
CA GLU A 125 13.12 2.37 5.79
C GLU A 125 12.22 3.43 6.41
N ASP A 126 12.74 4.22 7.34
CA ASP A 126 11.99 5.29 8.01
C ASP A 126 11.63 6.44 7.05
N GLU A 127 12.46 6.71 6.04
CA GLU A 127 12.15 7.72 5.01
C GLU A 127 11.07 7.23 4.05
N LEU A 128 11.10 5.94 3.68
CA LEU A 128 9.97 5.31 2.97
C LEU A 128 8.70 5.38 3.83
N ALA A 129 8.82 5.03 5.11
CA ALA A 129 7.72 5.03 6.05
C ALA A 129 7.14 6.43 6.29
N THR A 130 7.93 7.50 6.13
CA THR A 130 7.42 8.88 6.13
C THR A 130 6.33 9.06 5.08
N VAL A 131 6.62 8.66 3.84
CA VAL A 131 5.68 8.83 2.74
C VAL A 131 4.46 7.92 2.95
N LEU A 132 4.65 6.68 3.38
CA LEU A 132 3.54 5.76 3.63
C LEU A 132 2.66 6.21 4.81
N ALA A 133 3.27 6.70 5.89
CA ALA A 133 2.53 7.23 7.05
C ALA A 133 1.76 8.50 6.70
N HIS A 134 2.27 9.32 5.79
CA HIS A 134 1.56 10.47 5.22
C HIS A 134 0.31 10.04 4.44
N GLU A 135 0.43 9.05 3.55
CA GLU A 135 -0.71 8.48 2.82
C GLU A 135 -1.75 7.83 3.75
N ILE A 136 -1.29 7.08 4.77
CA ILE A 136 -2.16 6.53 5.81
C ILE A 136 -2.85 7.65 6.59
N ALA A 137 -2.18 8.78 6.83
CA ALA A 137 -2.79 9.93 7.47
C ALA A 137 -3.92 10.52 6.60
N HIS A 138 -3.73 10.64 5.28
CA HIS A 138 -4.79 11.06 4.36
C HIS A 138 -6.04 10.17 4.45
N LEU A 139 -5.85 8.83 4.50
CA LEU A 139 -6.95 7.88 4.69
C LEU A 139 -7.62 8.05 6.05
N SER A 140 -6.83 8.06 7.13
CA SER A 140 -7.35 8.13 8.50
C SER A 140 -8.11 9.42 8.78
N GLN A 141 -7.69 10.53 8.17
CA GLN A 141 -8.34 11.84 8.33
C GLN A 141 -9.43 12.08 7.29
N ARG A 142 -9.72 11.08 6.44
CA ARG A 142 -10.74 11.09 5.37
C ARG A 142 -10.65 12.36 4.53
N HIS A 143 -9.43 12.76 4.16
CA HIS A 143 -9.17 14.02 3.44
C HIS A 143 -9.91 14.09 2.10
N PHE A 144 -10.07 12.96 1.40
CA PHE A 144 -10.89 12.90 0.19
C PHE A 144 -12.35 13.28 0.48
N SER A 145 -12.99 12.59 1.42
CA SER A 145 -14.42 12.73 1.72
C SER A 145 -14.73 14.12 2.29
N ARG A 146 -13.88 14.61 3.20
CA ARG A 146 -13.96 15.99 3.70
C ARG A 146 -13.74 17.01 2.60
N GLY A 147 -12.87 16.71 1.62
CA GLY A 147 -12.64 17.56 0.44
C GLY A 147 -13.85 17.65 -0.48
N VAL A 148 -14.49 16.51 -0.77
CA VAL A 148 -15.74 16.46 -1.54
C VAL A 148 -16.86 17.21 -0.81
N GLU A 149 -17.00 17.00 0.51
CA GLU A 149 -17.98 17.72 1.33
C GLU A 149 -17.71 19.24 1.33
N PHE A 150 -16.45 19.65 1.46
CA PHE A 150 -16.04 21.05 1.38
C PHE A 150 -16.43 21.67 0.03
N GLN A 151 -16.16 20.98 -1.07
CA GLN A 151 -16.51 21.46 -2.41
C GLN A 151 -18.03 21.58 -2.60
N GLN A 152 -18.81 20.60 -2.13
CA GLN A 152 -20.27 20.65 -2.19
C GLN A 152 -20.85 21.83 -1.39
N LYS A 153 -20.29 22.14 -0.22
CA LYS A 153 -20.70 23.31 0.58
C LYS A 153 -20.31 24.65 -0.06
N GLN A 154 -19.24 24.68 -0.84
CA GLN A 154 -18.77 25.89 -1.54
C GLN A 154 -19.60 26.20 -2.81
N GLN A 155 -20.16 25.19 -3.49
CA GLN A 155 -20.87 25.39 -4.76
C GLN A 155 -22.02 26.42 -4.69
N PRO A 156 -22.95 26.36 -3.70
CA PRO A 156 -24.03 27.34 -3.60
C PRO A 156 -23.53 28.77 -3.35
N LEU A 157 -22.45 28.92 -2.57
CA LEU A 157 -21.84 30.22 -2.28
C LEU A 157 -21.19 30.80 -3.55
N ALA A 158 -20.46 29.97 -4.31
CA ALA A 158 -19.88 30.39 -5.58
C ALA A 158 -20.97 30.80 -6.59
N LEU A 159 -22.08 30.06 -6.65
CA LEU A 159 -23.23 30.40 -7.50
C LEU A 159 -23.87 31.72 -7.06
N ALA A 160 -24.12 31.92 -5.76
CA ALA A 160 -24.70 33.17 -5.25
C ALA A 160 -23.80 34.38 -5.53
N ALA A 161 -22.48 34.24 -5.34
CA ALA A 161 -21.52 35.28 -5.65
C ALA A 161 -21.43 35.60 -7.15
N MET A 162 -21.52 34.57 -8.01
CA MET A 162 -21.63 34.75 -9.46
C MET A 162 -22.90 35.52 -9.85
N LEU A 163 -24.05 35.13 -9.29
CA LEU A 163 -25.33 35.84 -9.52
C LEU A 163 -25.27 37.30 -9.05
N ALA A 164 -24.69 37.56 -7.87
CA ALA A 164 -24.47 38.91 -7.37
C ALA A 164 -23.58 39.74 -8.31
N SER A 165 -22.54 39.14 -8.89
CA SER A 165 -21.67 39.81 -9.85
C SER A 165 -22.38 40.10 -11.18
N LEU A 166 -23.31 39.24 -11.62
CA LEU A 166 -24.17 39.52 -12.78
C LEU A 166 -25.15 40.67 -12.51
N ILE A 167 -25.67 40.78 -11.28
CA ILE A 167 -26.49 41.94 -10.90
C ILE A 167 -25.66 43.22 -10.96
N LEU A 168 -24.42 43.20 -10.42
CA LEU A 168 -23.50 44.35 -10.50
C LEU A 168 -23.17 44.73 -11.95
N MET A 169 -23.01 43.75 -12.84
CA MET A 169 -22.84 43.98 -14.27
C MET A 169 -24.02 44.77 -14.86
N ALA A 170 -25.24 44.40 -14.48
CA ALA A 170 -26.46 45.04 -14.95
C ALA A 170 -26.70 46.43 -14.31
N THR A 171 -26.30 46.65 -13.05
CA THR A 171 -26.64 47.87 -12.29
C THR A 171 -25.51 48.90 -12.19
N ALA A 172 -24.25 48.45 -12.18
CA ALA A 172 -23.07 49.28 -11.92
C ALA A 172 -22.08 49.31 -13.10
N GLY A 173 -22.38 48.61 -14.19
CA GLY A 173 -21.58 48.57 -15.41
C GLY A 173 -20.75 47.30 -15.55
N ALA A 174 -20.42 46.99 -16.81
CA ALA A 174 -19.80 45.71 -17.17
C ALA A 174 -18.45 45.47 -16.48
N ASP A 175 -17.61 46.50 -16.40
CA ASP A 175 -16.28 46.40 -15.79
C ASP A 175 -16.35 46.05 -14.29
N VAL A 176 -17.31 46.62 -13.56
CA VAL A 176 -17.51 46.37 -12.13
C VAL A 176 -17.97 44.94 -11.89
N GLY A 177 -18.92 44.45 -12.70
CA GLY A 177 -19.39 43.06 -12.63
C GLY A 177 -18.29 42.05 -12.98
N MET A 178 -17.48 42.32 -14.01
CA MET A 178 -16.35 41.46 -14.40
C MET A 178 -15.24 41.44 -13.35
N ALA A 179 -14.94 42.58 -12.72
CA ALA A 179 -13.99 42.64 -11.62
C ALA A 179 -14.49 41.84 -10.41
N ALA A 180 -15.78 41.94 -10.07
CA ALA A 180 -16.41 41.16 -9.00
C ALA A 180 -16.40 39.64 -9.28
N LEU A 181 -16.69 39.23 -10.52
CA LEU A 181 -16.58 37.83 -10.94
C LEU A 181 -15.15 37.29 -10.77
N SER A 182 -14.17 38.05 -11.25
CA SER A 182 -12.75 37.68 -11.17
C SER A 182 -12.28 37.56 -9.71
N ALA A 183 -12.68 38.51 -8.86
CA ALA A 183 -12.38 38.48 -7.44
C ALA A 183 -13.02 37.27 -6.74
N THR A 184 -14.27 36.94 -7.10
CA THR A 184 -14.97 35.76 -6.59
C THR A 184 -14.23 34.48 -6.96
N GLN A 185 -13.82 34.33 -8.22
CA GLN A 185 -13.08 33.15 -8.67
C GLN A 185 -11.71 33.04 -8.00
N ALA A 186 -11.00 34.16 -7.82
CA ALA A 186 -9.75 34.17 -7.09
C ALA A 186 -9.94 33.77 -5.62
N ALA A 187 -11.01 34.23 -4.97
CA ALA A 187 -11.32 33.89 -3.58
C ALA A 187 -11.68 32.41 -3.40
N THR A 188 -12.46 31.82 -4.32
CA THR A 188 -12.79 30.38 -4.27
C THR A 188 -11.55 29.52 -4.49
N GLN A 189 -10.68 29.91 -5.43
CA GLN A 189 -9.40 29.23 -5.67
C GLN A 189 -8.47 29.33 -4.46
N ASP A 190 -8.30 30.51 -3.86
CA ASP A 190 -7.50 30.66 -2.64
C ASP A 190 -8.05 29.81 -1.49
N SER A 191 -9.38 29.80 -1.30
CA SER A 191 -10.05 28.99 -0.28
C SER A 191 -9.72 27.50 -0.44
N ALA A 192 -9.81 26.96 -1.67
CA ALA A 192 -9.47 25.57 -1.96
C ALA A 192 -7.97 25.27 -1.72
N LEU A 193 -7.08 26.18 -2.14
CA LEU A 193 -5.64 26.03 -1.92
C LEU A 193 -5.27 26.07 -0.44
N ARG A 194 -5.90 26.94 0.36
CA ARG A 194 -5.71 26.99 1.82
C ARG A 194 -6.20 25.71 2.48
N TYR A 195 -7.35 25.20 2.05
CA TYR A 195 -7.91 23.93 2.56
C TYR A 195 -6.96 22.75 2.28
N SER A 196 -6.47 22.63 1.05
CA SER A 196 -5.48 21.61 0.67
C SER A 196 -4.19 21.73 1.49
N ARG A 197 -3.63 22.93 1.66
CA ARG A 197 -2.44 23.14 2.53
C ARG A 197 -2.69 22.74 3.98
N GLY A 198 -3.90 22.96 4.50
CA GLY A 198 -4.29 22.52 5.84
C GLY A 198 -4.29 20.99 5.97
N ASN A 199 -4.80 20.28 4.96
CA ASN A 199 -4.79 18.81 4.92
C ASN A 199 -3.35 18.26 4.88
N GLU A 200 -2.45 18.88 4.13
CA GLU A 200 -1.04 18.48 4.09
C GLU A 200 -0.35 18.63 5.45
N GLN A 201 -0.56 19.75 6.15
CA GLN A 201 -0.01 19.96 7.49
C GLN A 201 -0.60 18.99 8.53
N GLU A 202 -1.88 18.67 8.39
CA GLU A 202 -2.55 17.66 9.22
C GLU A 202 -1.97 16.27 8.96
N ALA A 203 -1.79 15.89 7.69
CA ALA A 203 -1.20 14.62 7.29
C ALA A 203 0.26 14.48 7.75
N ASP A 204 1.09 15.52 7.59
CA ASP A 204 2.47 15.55 8.10
C ASP A 204 2.51 15.25 9.61
N ARG A 205 1.67 15.96 10.38
CA ARG A 205 1.60 15.83 11.83
C ARG A 205 1.11 14.45 12.26
N VAL A 206 0.04 13.94 11.67
CA VAL A 206 -0.55 12.64 12.02
C VAL A 206 0.34 11.48 11.55
N GLY A 207 0.97 11.63 10.38
CA GLY A 207 1.94 10.68 9.84
C GLY A 207 3.17 10.56 10.75
N MET A 208 3.77 11.69 11.16
CA MET A 208 4.88 11.68 12.12
C MET A 208 4.48 11.07 13.48
N GLN A 209 3.27 11.34 13.98
CA GLN A 209 2.77 10.69 15.21
C GLN A 209 2.69 9.17 15.05
N THR A 210 2.22 8.70 13.89
CA THR A 210 2.14 7.28 13.54
C THR A 210 3.53 6.65 13.50
N MET A 211 4.50 7.30 12.85
CA MET A 211 5.89 6.84 12.80
C MET A 211 6.52 6.72 14.18
N VAL A 212 6.37 7.74 15.03
CA VAL A 212 6.89 7.72 16.40
C VAL A 212 6.26 6.57 17.20
N ALA A 213 4.94 6.40 17.09
CA ALA A 213 4.23 5.32 17.77
C ALA A 213 4.65 3.92 17.25
N ALA A 214 5.07 3.82 16.00
CA ALA A 214 5.63 2.60 15.39
C ALA A 214 7.12 2.38 15.68
N GLY A 215 7.77 3.26 16.45
CA GLY A 215 9.19 3.16 16.83
C GLY A 215 10.18 3.55 15.72
N MET A 216 9.74 4.32 14.72
CA MET A 216 10.58 4.81 13.62
C MET A 216 11.24 6.16 13.97
N ASP A 217 12.32 6.52 13.28
CA ASP A 217 13.01 7.78 13.53
C ASP A 217 12.18 8.98 13.02
N PRO A 218 11.70 9.88 13.90
CA PRO A 218 10.97 11.07 13.47
C PRO A 218 11.82 12.05 12.64
N HIS A 219 13.16 11.94 12.66
CA HIS A 219 14.05 12.77 11.84
C HIS A 219 14.09 12.32 10.38
N ALA A 220 13.57 11.14 10.06
CA ALA A 220 13.46 10.67 8.67
C ALA A 220 12.46 11.50 7.86
N ALA A 221 11.43 12.07 8.50
CA ALA A 221 10.43 12.89 7.83
C ALA A 221 11.01 14.16 7.19
N PRO A 222 11.68 15.07 7.94
CA PRO A 222 12.33 16.22 7.33
C PRO A 222 13.45 15.81 6.36
N ALA A 223 14.20 14.74 6.62
CA ALA A 223 15.23 14.26 5.69
C ALA A 223 14.65 13.82 4.33
N MET A 224 13.53 13.09 4.35
CA MET A 224 12.84 12.69 3.12
C MET A 224 12.29 13.89 2.35
N PHE A 225 11.67 14.86 3.05
CA PHE A 225 11.16 16.07 2.41
C PHE A 225 12.28 16.95 1.83
N GLU A 226 13.39 17.10 2.53
CA GLU A 226 14.58 17.78 2.01
C GLU A 226 15.10 17.09 0.74
N ARG A 227 15.11 15.76 0.71
CA ARG A 227 15.50 15.01 -0.49
C ARG A 227 14.54 15.21 -1.65
N MET A 228 13.23 15.18 -1.42
CA MET A 228 12.23 15.49 -2.45
C MET A 228 12.40 16.92 -2.99
N MET A 229 12.65 17.89 -2.11
CA MET A 229 12.93 19.28 -2.47
C MET A 229 14.23 19.43 -3.25
N GLN A 230 15.27 18.66 -2.90
CA GLN A 230 16.52 18.64 -3.64
C GLN A 230 16.29 18.04 -5.04
N ALA A 231 15.59 16.91 -5.12
CA ALA A 231 15.25 16.26 -6.39
C ALA A 231 14.45 17.20 -7.30
N SER A 232 13.55 18.03 -6.78
CA SER A 232 12.77 18.99 -7.58
C SER A 232 13.60 20.16 -8.10
N ARG A 233 14.65 20.61 -7.38
CA ARG A 233 15.52 21.74 -7.79
C ARG A 233 16.44 21.42 -8.97
N TYR A 234 16.95 20.20 -9.04
CA TYR A 234 17.82 19.74 -10.13
C TYR A 234 17.05 19.18 -11.33
N SER A 235 15.73 19.28 -11.28
CA SER A 235 14.79 18.76 -12.25
C SER A 235 14.21 19.91 -13.07
N ASN A 236 14.27 19.82 -14.41
CA ASN A 236 13.42 20.65 -15.27
C ASN A 236 11.94 20.47 -14.85
N ALA A 237 11.04 21.41 -15.16
CA ALA A 237 9.62 21.34 -14.76
C ALA A 237 8.92 19.99 -15.07
N ASN A 238 9.41 19.24 -16.06
CA ASN A 238 8.97 17.88 -16.41
C ASN A 238 9.49 16.74 -15.52
N ARG A 239 10.37 17.00 -14.56
CA ARG A 239 10.98 16.01 -13.64
C ARG A 239 10.64 16.28 -12.17
N MET A 240 9.75 17.23 -11.87
CA MET A 240 9.25 17.40 -10.50
C MET A 240 8.66 16.06 -10.03
N PRO A 241 9.05 15.55 -8.84
CA PRO A 241 8.42 14.38 -8.24
C PRO A 241 6.90 14.43 -8.35
N GLU A 242 6.28 13.36 -8.83
CA GLU A 242 4.82 13.31 -8.98
C GLU A 242 4.13 13.52 -7.64
N PHE A 243 4.73 12.99 -6.56
CA PHE A 243 4.31 13.26 -5.19
C PHE A 243 4.14 14.75 -4.90
N LEU A 244 5.04 15.61 -5.40
CA LEU A 244 4.99 17.06 -5.15
C LEU A 244 3.92 17.78 -5.97
N ARG A 245 3.35 17.15 -7.00
CA ARG A 245 2.21 17.68 -7.74
C ARG A 245 0.91 17.51 -6.98
N SER A 246 0.72 16.35 -6.36
CA SER A 246 -0.44 16.07 -5.50
C SER A 246 -0.27 16.61 -4.08
N HIS A 247 0.96 16.63 -3.56
CA HIS A 247 1.33 17.07 -2.22
C HIS A 247 2.37 18.19 -2.27
N PRO A 248 1.97 19.45 -2.54
CA PRO A 248 2.89 20.56 -2.64
C PRO A 248 3.74 20.71 -1.36
N LEU A 249 5.06 20.55 -1.51
CA LEU A 249 6.02 20.74 -0.43
C LEU A 249 6.47 22.19 -0.36
N SER A 250 6.55 22.75 0.84
CA SER A 250 7.03 24.10 1.09
C SER A 250 8.11 24.12 2.17
N GLU A 251 8.92 25.17 2.20
CA GLU A 251 9.91 25.37 3.26
C GLU A 251 9.27 25.38 4.66
N ASN A 252 8.03 25.88 4.76
CA ASN A 252 7.25 25.87 5.99
C ASN A 252 6.93 24.45 6.47
N ARG A 253 6.57 23.52 5.56
CA ARG A 253 6.34 22.11 5.91
C ARG A 253 7.63 21.42 6.37
N ILE A 254 8.76 21.70 5.71
CA ILE A 254 10.08 21.18 6.12
C ILE A 254 10.46 21.73 7.51
N ALA A 255 10.23 23.03 7.76
CA ALA A 255 10.50 23.64 9.05
C ALA A 255 9.59 23.09 10.16
N ASP A 256 8.30 22.89 9.89
CA ASP A 256 7.35 22.31 10.84
C ASP A 256 7.71 20.86 11.20
N THR A 257 7.95 20.01 10.21
CA THR A 257 8.39 18.62 10.43
C THR A 257 9.72 18.56 11.19
N ARG A 258 10.68 19.42 10.88
CA ARG A 258 11.94 19.52 11.64
C ARG A 258 11.72 19.96 13.09
N ASN A 259 10.85 20.94 13.33
CA ASN A 259 10.53 21.40 14.68
C ASN A 259 9.83 20.32 15.50
N ARG A 260 8.94 19.53 14.88
CA ARG A 260 8.31 18.37 15.51
C ARG A 260 9.29 17.26 15.79
N ALA A 261 10.16 16.93 14.85
CA ALA A 261 11.16 15.86 15.01
C ALA A 261 12.06 16.12 16.23
N ARG A 262 12.45 17.39 16.45
CA ARG A 262 13.25 17.83 17.62
C ARG A 262 12.56 17.65 18.98
N GLN A 263 11.24 17.43 19.01
CA GLN A 263 10.51 17.12 20.25
C GLN A 263 10.69 15.66 20.69
N PHE A 264 11.27 14.83 19.82
CA PHE A 264 11.52 13.42 20.07
C PHE A 264 13.03 13.15 20.07
N PRO A 265 13.51 12.19 20.88
CA PRO A 265 14.89 11.77 20.79
C PRO A 265 15.16 11.18 19.41
N LYS A 266 16.35 11.43 18.88
CA LYS A 266 16.81 10.73 17.67
C LYS A 266 16.89 9.23 17.97
N GLN A 267 16.27 8.44 17.12
CA GLN A 267 16.38 6.98 17.20
C GLN A 267 17.61 6.54 16.41
N ASP A 268 18.55 5.84 17.06
CA ASP A 268 19.68 5.23 16.37
C ASP A 268 19.23 3.87 15.81
N ARG A 269 18.59 3.92 14.63
CA ARG A 269 18.10 2.72 13.94
C ARG A 269 19.18 2.17 13.04
N GLN A 270 19.48 0.88 13.22
CA GLN A 270 20.36 0.16 12.32
C GLN A 270 19.78 0.17 10.90
N ILE A 271 20.66 0.09 9.90
CA ILE A 271 20.25 -0.01 8.51
C ILE A 271 19.42 -1.30 8.35
N SER A 272 18.13 -1.15 8.02
CA SER A 272 17.25 -2.28 7.73
C SER A 272 17.76 -3.02 6.49
N LEU A 273 18.31 -4.22 6.68
CA LEU A 273 18.80 -5.05 5.58
C LEU A 273 17.65 -5.38 4.63
N SER A 274 16.51 -5.86 5.15
CA SER A 274 15.30 -6.15 4.36
C SER A 274 14.91 -4.99 3.45
N TYR A 275 14.92 -3.76 3.97
CA TYR A 275 14.65 -2.60 3.14
C TYR A 275 15.70 -2.41 2.04
N GLN A 276 16.99 -2.51 2.35
CA GLN A 276 18.04 -2.37 1.33
C GLN A 276 17.96 -3.48 0.27
N LEU A 277 17.55 -4.70 0.63
CA LEU A 277 17.30 -5.79 -0.33
C LEU A 277 16.14 -5.43 -1.28
N MET A 278 15.05 -4.87 -0.75
CA MET A 278 13.94 -4.40 -1.59
C MET A 278 14.33 -3.21 -2.48
N ARG A 279 15.21 -2.32 -2.00
CA ARG A 279 15.80 -1.27 -2.85
C ARG A 279 16.60 -1.88 -3.99
N ALA A 280 17.38 -2.93 -3.73
CA ALA A 280 18.14 -3.63 -4.76
C ALA A 280 17.23 -4.34 -5.78
N ARG A 281 16.09 -4.89 -5.36
CA ARG A 281 15.04 -5.40 -6.26
C ARG A 281 14.46 -4.30 -7.14
N ALA A 282 14.04 -3.18 -6.56
CA ALA A 282 13.53 -2.04 -7.30
C ALA A 282 14.56 -1.47 -8.31
N VAL A 283 15.86 -1.51 -7.99
CA VAL A 283 16.91 -1.14 -8.95
C VAL A 283 16.94 -2.07 -10.15
N ASN A 284 16.84 -3.38 -9.94
CA ASN A 284 16.83 -4.38 -11.02
C ASN A 284 15.59 -4.24 -11.89
N GLU A 285 14.40 -4.16 -11.28
CA GLU A 285 13.13 -3.98 -12.00
C GLU A 285 13.12 -2.73 -12.88
N LEU A 286 13.69 -1.64 -12.34
CA LEU A 286 13.72 -0.38 -13.06
C LEU A 286 14.85 -0.31 -14.07
N ALA A 287 15.81 -1.22 -14.14
CA ALA A 287 16.90 -1.17 -15.12
C ALA A 287 16.37 -1.41 -16.54
N ASN A 288 16.98 -0.78 -17.56
CA ASN A 288 16.52 -1.02 -18.94
C ASN A 288 17.01 -2.38 -19.47
N THR A 289 18.18 -2.83 -19.00
CA THR A 289 18.72 -4.16 -19.30
C THR A 289 19.39 -4.76 -18.06
N PRO A 290 19.51 -6.10 -18.00
CA PRO A 290 20.25 -6.77 -16.92
C PRO A 290 21.71 -6.31 -16.81
N GLU A 291 22.37 -6.04 -17.93
CA GLU A 291 23.76 -5.57 -17.95
C GLU A 291 23.91 -4.18 -17.34
N GLU A 292 22.95 -3.27 -17.57
CA GLU A 292 22.92 -1.96 -16.89
C GLU A 292 22.89 -2.15 -15.37
N ALA A 293 22.04 -3.05 -14.87
CA ALA A 293 21.97 -3.38 -13.45
C ALA A 293 23.28 -3.99 -12.93
N VAL A 294 23.89 -4.93 -13.67
CA VAL A 294 25.19 -5.51 -13.31
C VAL A 294 26.27 -4.44 -13.15
N GLN A 295 26.39 -3.53 -14.13
CA GLN A 295 27.39 -2.46 -14.07
C GLN A 295 27.11 -1.50 -12.91
N LYS A 296 25.84 -1.19 -12.65
CA LYS A 296 25.44 -0.33 -11.53
C LYS A 296 25.86 -0.92 -10.19
N PHE A 297 25.57 -2.20 -9.92
CA PHE A 297 25.94 -2.81 -8.64
C PHE A 297 27.44 -3.04 -8.50
N ARG A 298 28.15 -3.37 -9.58
CA ARG A 298 29.63 -3.43 -9.56
C ARG A 298 30.23 -2.08 -9.20
N GLY A 299 29.78 -1.00 -9.83
CA GLY A 299 30.21 0.36 -9.49
C GLY A 299 29.85 0.76 -8.05
N GLU A 300 28.70 0.31 -7.53
CA GLU A 300 28.33 0.53 -6.13
C GLU A 300 29.29 -0.19 -5.16
N LEU A 301 29.70 -1.41 -5.51
CA LEU A 301 30.60 -2.25 -4.71
C LEU A 301 32.07 -1.80 -4.73
N GLU A 302 32.50 -1.08 -5.77
CA GLU A 302 33.80 -0.40 -5.85
C GLU A 302 33.87 0.82 -4.90
N GLY A 303 32.72 1.41 -4.58
CA GLY A 303 32.60 2.55 -3.69
C GLY A 303 32.38 2.16 -2.22
N THR A 304 31.57 2.97 -1.54
CA THR A 304 31.14 2.73 -0.15
C THR A 304 29.61 2.53 -0.14
N PRO A 305 29.12 1.32 -0.49
CA PRO A 305 27.69 1.04 -0.51
C PRO A 305 27.10 1.22 0.89
N ARG A 306 25.85 1.69 0.96
CA ARG A 306 25.13 1.84 2.24
C ARG A 306 24.92 0.48 2.91
N SER A 307 24.64 -0.55 2.11
CA SER A 307 24.68 -1.94 2.52
C SER A 307 25.42 -2.72 1.46
N ARG A 308 26.65 -3.14 1.78
CA ARG A 308 27.46 -3.99 0.88
C ARG A 308 26.71 -5.28 0.55
N GLU A 309 26.11 -5.89 1.56
CA GLU A 309 25.33 -7.12 1.42
C GLU A 309 24.16 -6.96 0.45
N ALA A 310 23.42 -5.85 0.53
CA ALA A 310 22.33 -5.58 -0.41
C ALA A 310 22.82 -5.25 -1.83
N ALA A 311 23.98 -4.61 -1.97
CA ALA A 311 24.58 -4.36 -3.28
C ALA A 311 25.05 -5.67 -3.95
N VAL A 312 25.62 -6.61 -3.17
CA VAL A 312 25.93 -7.96 -3.67
C VAL A 312 24.65 -8.69 -4.05
N TYR A 313 23.62 -8.69 -3.20
CA TYR A 313 22.33 -9.28 -3.54
C TYR A 313 21.74 -8.70 -4.83
N GLY A 314 21.78 -7.38 -5.00
CA GLY A 314 21.36 -6.72 -6.23
C GLY A 314 22.15 -7.18 -7.45
N LEU A 315 23.46 -7.38 -7.31
CA LEU A 315 24.33 -7.94 -8.35
C LEU A 315 23.96 -9.39 -8.68
N VAL A 316 23.65 -10.22 -7.68
CA VAL A 316 23.20 -11.61 -7.87
C VAL A 316 21.94 -11.65 -8.75
N LEU A 317 20.94 -10.81 -8.43
CA LEU A 317 19.72 -10.73 -9.24
C LEU A 317 20.02 -10.28 -10.68
N ALA A 318 20.86 -9.24 -10.84
CA ALA A 318 21.23 -8.72 -12.15
C ALA A 318 21.99 -9.76 -13.00
N LEU A 319 22.92 -10.50 -12.39
CA LEU A 319 23.68 -11.57 -13.05
C LEU A 319 22.77 -12.74 -13.44
N THR A 320 21.83 -13.10 -12.58
CA THR A 320 20.84 -14.16 -12.84
C THR A 320 19.97 -13.80 -14.04
N GLU A 321 19.49 -12.56 -14.12
CA GLU A 321 18.70 -12.10 -15.27
C GLU A 321 19.55 -11.96 -16.55
N ALA A 322 20.84 -11.64 -16.41
CA ALA A 322 21.79 -11.57 -17.51
C ALA A 322 22.26 -12.94 -18.04
N GLY A 323 21.74 -14.06 -17.50
CA GLY A 323 22.15 -15.41 -17.90
C GLY A 323 23.58 -15.78 -17.47
N ARG A 324 24.03 -15.24 -16.33
CA ARG A 324 25.38 -15.44 -15.76
C ARG A 324 25.27 -16.16 -14.41
N GLU A 325 24.59 -17.29 -14.39
CA GLU A 325 24.20 -18.01 -13.18
C GLU A 325 25.39 -18.50 -12.36
N GLU A 326 26.48 -18.90 -13.02
CA GLU A 326 27.72 -19.35 -12.34
C GLU A 326 28.42 -18.19 -11.61
N GLU A 327 28.30 -16.96 -12.10
CA GLU A 327 28.81 -15.79 -11.37
C GLU A 327 27.83 -15.39 -10.27
N ALA A 328 26.53 -15.46 -10.53
CA ALA A 328 25.50 -15.13 -9.54
C ALA A 328 25.62 -16.00 -8.29
N ILE A 329 25.84 -17.31 -8.43
CA ILE A 329 25.98 -18.21 -7.29
C ILE A 329 27.24 -17.93 -6.47
N LEU A 330 28.37 -17.59 -7.13
CA LEU A 330 29.61 -17.22 -6.43
C LEU A 330 29.47 -15.94 -5.61
N GLU A 331 28.76 -14.94 -6.14
CA GLU A 331 28.46 -13.70 -5.42
C GLU A 331 27.50 -13.96 -4.25
N LEU A 332 26.49 -14.82 -4.46
CA LEU A 332 25.52 -15.18 -3.42
C LEU A 332 26.17 -15.92 -2.24
N ASP A 333 27.09 -16.86 -2.53
CA ASP A 333 27.88 -17.56 -1.51
C ASP A 333 28.67 -16.59 -0.62
N GLY A 334 29.12 -15.47 -1.20
CA GLY A 334 29.85 -14.41 -0.48
C GLY A 334 29.05 -13.71 0.62
N ILE A 335 27.73 -13.68 0.52
CA ILE A 335 26.84 -13.10 1.55
C ILE A 335 26.08 -14.16 2.36
N TRP A 336 26.00 -15.39 1.86
CA TRP A 336 25.21 -16.48 2.46
C TRP A 336 25.54 -16.74 3.93
N SER A 337 26.83 -16.80 4.27
CA SER A 337 27.27 -17.13 5.64
C SER A 337 26.88 -16.10 6.70
N GLY A 338 26.62 -14.85 6.29
CA GLY A 338 26.20 -13.78 7.19
C GLY A 338 24.76 -13.97 7.68
N ASN A 339 23.85 -14.39 6.79
CA ASN A 339 22.42 -14.54 7.06
C ASN A 339 21.80 -15.73 6.28
N PRO A 340 22.12 -16.99 6.62
CA PRO A 340 21.71 -18.16 5.83
C PRO A 340 20.20 -18.46 5.85
N GLY A 341 19.45 -17.82 6.75
CA GLY A 341 17.99 -17.92 6.82
C GLY A 341 17.24 -16.76 6.14
N GLN A 342 17.96 -15.86 5.47
CA GLN A 342 17.33 -14.72 4.80
C GLN A 342 16.50 -15.21 3.61
N LEU A 343 15.19 -14.93 3.66
CA LEU A 343 14.22 -15.42 2.70
C LEU A 343 14.58 -15.03 1.25
N GLU A 344 15.02 -13.79 1.07
CA GLU A 344 15.43 -13.23 -0.21
C GLU A 344 16.59 -13.99 -0.85
N TYR A 345 17.51 -14.54 -0.04
CA TYR A 345 18.67 -15.29 -0.53
C TYR A 345 18.26 -16.70 -0.95
N ILE A 346 17.40 -17.34 -0.16
CA ILE A 346 16.84 -18.65 -0.48
C ILE A 346 16.05 -18.57 -1.80
N ILE A 347 15.25 -17.52 -1.98
CA ILE A 347 14.50 -17.31 -3.24
C ILE A 347 15.45 -17.05 -4.40
N ALA A 348 16.46 -16.19 -4.25
CA ALA A 348 17.43 -15.94 -5.32
C ALA A 348 18.22 -17.21 -5.71
N ASP A 349 18.63 -18.01 -4.74
CA ASP A 349 19.30 -19.30 -4.94
C ASP A 349 18.40 -20.30 -5.69
N ALA A 350 17.12 -20.39 -5.30
CA ALA A 350 16.14 -21.21 -6.01
C ALA A 350 15.89 -20.72 -7.45
N GLU A 351 15.85 -19.41 -7.67
CA GLU A 351 15.74 -18.82 -9.01
C GLU A 351 16.95 -19.12 -9.89
N ILE A 352 18.17 -19.08 -9.33
CA ILE A 352 19.40 -19.50 -10.00
C ILE A 352 19.33 -20.98 -10.40
N ASP A 353 18.90 -21.87 -9.50
CA ASP A 353 18.74 -23.29 -9.82
C ASP A 353 17.72 -23.52 -10.95
N MET A 354 16.59 -22.80 -10.94
CA MET A 354 15.61 -22.86 -12.01
C MET A 354 16.15 -22.34 -13.36
N ARG A 355 17.06 -21.35 -13.36
CA ARG A 355 17.73 -20.84 -14.57
C ARG A 355 18.78 -21.82 -15.11
N ARG A 356 19.40 -22.61 -14.22
CA ARG A 356 20.36 -23.66 -14.55
C ARG A 356 19.72 -25.00 -14.93
N ASP A 357 18.41 -25.02 -15.20
CA ASP A 357 17.64 -26.22 -15.54
C ASP A 357 17.71 -27.30 -14.44
N ARG A 358 17.71 -26.87 -13.16
CA ARG A 358 17.69 -27.75 -11.97
C ARG A 358 16.51 -27.42 -11.04
N PRO A 359 15.26 -27.39 -11.53
CA PRO A 359 14.11 -27.02 -10.71
C PRO A 359 13.86 -27.99 -9.54
N GLU A 360 14.34 -29.23 -9.60
CA GLU A 360 14.29 -30.19 -8.50
C GLU A 360 15.04 -29.73 -7.24
N LYS A 361 16.18 -29.04 -7.41
CA LYS A 361 16.94 -28.48 -6.28
C LYS A 361 16.23 -27.29 -5.66
N ALA A 362 15.64 -26.44 -6.50
CA ALA A 362 14.81 -25.32 -6.05
C ALA A 362 13.62 -25.84 -5.22
N ILE A 363 12.95 -26.90 -5.69
CA ILE A 363 11.84 -27.55 -4.98
C ILE A 363 12.28 -28.06 -3.60
N GLU A 364 13.41 -28.77 -3.50
CA GLU A 364 13.93 -29.29 -2.23
C GLU A 364 14.16 -28.19 -1.19
N LYS A 365 14.84 -27.11 -1.61
CA LYS A 365 15.14 -25.93 -0.78
C LYS A 365 13.85 -25.24 -0.31
N LEU A 366 12.94 -24.96 -1.25
CA LEU A 366 11.69 -24.25 -0.98
C LEU A 366 10.73 -25.07 -0.13
N THR A 367 10.69 -26.39 -0.30
CA THR A 367 9.88 -27.30 0.54
C THR A 367 10.32 -27.19 1.99
N THR A 368 11.63 -27.32 2.24
CA THR A 368 12.21 -27.19 3.59
C THR A 368 11.84 -25.85 4.24
N GLN A 369 11.89 -24.76 3.46
CA GLN A 369 11.57 -23.44 3.99
C GLN A 369 10.06 -23.23 4.22
N LEU A 370 9.20 -23.83 3.39
CA LEU A 370 7.74 -23.79 3.55
C LEU A 370 7.27 -24.62 4.76
N GLU A 371 8.00 -25.66 5.16
CA GLU A 371 7.73 -26.37 6.41
C GLU A 371 7.93 -25.45 7.63
N LEU A 372 8.92 -24.54 7.57
CA LEU A 372 9.19 -23.56 8.63
C LEU A 372 8.23 -22.37 8.60
N SER A 373 7.83 -21.95 7.39
CA SER A 373 6.94 -20.80 7.18
C SER A 373 5.73 -21.16 6.28
N PRO A 374 4.77 -21.99 6.76
CA PRO A 374 3.63 -22.41 5.95
C PRO A 374 2.79 -21.23 5.47
N GLY A 375 2.43 -21.23 4.17
CA GLY A 375 1.60 -20.18 3.56
C GLY A 375 2.32 -18.85 3.30
N ASN A 376 3.64 -18.78 3.52
CA ASN A 376 4.44 -17.61 3.16
C ASN A 376 4.34 -17.36 1.65
N HIS A 377 3.79 -16.21 1.29
CA HIS A 377 3.38 -15.94 -0.09
C HIS A 377 4.54 -15.92 -1.10
N PRO A 378 5.66 -15.22 -0.86
CA PRO A 378 6.82 -15.28 -1.75
C PRO A 378 7.34 -16.70 -1.98
N LEU A 379 7.51 -17.49 -0.92
CA LEU A 379 7.96 -18.89 -1.04
C LEU A 379 6.99 -19.73 -1.85
N THR A 380 5.70 -19.62 -1.58
CA THR A 380 4.66 -20.37 -2.28
C THR A 380 4.66 -20.06 -3.77
N MET A 381 4.79 -18.79 -4.15
CA MET A 381 4.83 -18.37 -5.55
C MET A 381 6.08 -18.90 -6.26
N THR A 382 7.26 -18.78 -5.64
CA THR A 382 8.51 -19.33 -6.20
C THR A 382 8.46 -20.86 -6.29
N TYR A 383 7.89 -21.53 -5.29
CA TYR A 383 7.74 -22.99 -5.25
C TYR A 383 6.82 -23.52 -6.34
N ALA A 384 5.67 -22.88 -6.54
CA ALA A 384 4.75 -23.24 -7.60
C ALA A 384 5.38 -23.07 -8.99
N ASN A 385 6.17 -22.02 -9.20
CA ASN A 385 6.93 -21.82 -10.44
C ASN A 385 7.99 -22.92 -10.64
N ALA A 386 8.71 -23.32 -9.58
CA ALA A 386 9.67 -24.42 -9.62
C ALA A 386 9.00 -25.76 -9.96
N LEU A 387 7.86 -26.07 -9.33
CA LEU A 387 7.04 -27.25 -9.64
C LEU A 387 6.56 -27.25 -11.09
N MET A 388 6.07 -26.12 -11.59
CA MET A 388 5.65 -25.96 -12.98
C MET A 388 6.82 -26.25 -13.94
N LYS A 389 8.00 -25.68 -13.69
CA LYS A 389 9.23 -25.94 -14.48
C LYS A 389 9.68 -27.40 -14.40
N ASN A 390 9.52 -28.06 -13.25
CA ASN A 390 9.81 -29.48 -13.08
C ASN A 390 8.72 -30.41 -13.62
N GLN A 391 7.80 -29.92 -14.46
CA GLN A 391 6.71 -30.71 -15.07
C GLN A 391 5.78 -31.36 -14.02
N GLN A 392 5.57 -30.69 -12.88
CA GLN A 392 4.64 -31.10 -11.82
C GLN A 392 3.48 -30.10 -11.67
N PRO A 393 2.71 -29.80 -12.74
CA PRO A 393 1.67 -28.77 -12.70
C PRO A 393 0.51 -29.12 -11.77
N HIS A 394 0.19 -30.41 -11.57
CA HIS A 394 -0.87 -30.80 -10.63
C HIS A 394 -0.58 -30.43 -9.17
N ILE A 395 0.69 -30.55 -8.75
CA ILE A 395 1.10 -30.15 -7.39
C ILE A 395 1.13 -28.63 -7.29
N ALA A 396 1.64 -27.94 -8.31
CA ALA A 396 1.63 -26.48 -8.37
C ALA A 396 0.20 -25.92 -8.29
N GLU A 397 -0.76 -26.60 -8.94
CA GLU A 397 -2.17 -26.23 -8.92
C GLU A 397 -2.73 -26.29 -7.49
N GLU A 398 -2.55 -27.41 -6.78
CA GLU A 398 -3.04 -27.58 -5.41
C GLU A 398 -2.49 -26.48 -4.48
N VAL A 399 -1.19 -26.21 -4.58
CA VAL A 399 -0.50 -25.17 -3.83
C VAL A 399 -1.09 -23.78 -4.10
N LEU A 400 -1.28 -23.44 -5.38
CA LEU A 400 -1.78 -22.13 -5.78
C LEU A 400 -3.28 -21.94 -5.49
N VAL A 401 -4.09 -23.01 -5.56
CA VAL A 401 -5.49 -22.98 -5.16
C VAL A 401 -5.61 -22.64 -3.67
N GLU A 402 -4.81 -23.26 -2.80
CA GLU A 402 -4.81 -22.88 -1.38
C GLU A 402 -4.32 -21.44 -1.17
N GLN A 403 -3.26 -21.02 -1.87
CA GLN A 403 -2.75 -19.66 -1.77
C GLN A 403 -3.77 -18.61 -2.24
N SER A 404 -4.55 -18.90 -3.28
CA SER A 404 -5.59 -18.02 -3.83
C SER A 404 -6.66 -17.66 -2.80
N ARG A 405 -6.93 -18.55 -1.84
CA ARG A 405 -7.91 -18.33 -0.77
C ARG A 405 -7.37 -17.33 0.26
N LEU A 406 -6.05 -17.32 0.47
CA LEU A 406 -5.36 -16.39 1.36
C LEU A 406 -5.12 -15.03 0.71
N ARG A 407 -4.88 -15.02 -0.61
CA ARG A 407 -4.51 -13.83 -1.39
C ARG A 407 -5.43 -13.64 -2.61
N PRO A 408 -6.76 -13.51 -2.44
CA PRO A 408 -7.69 -13.47 -3.57
C PRO A 408 -7.57 -12.20 -4.43
N ASN A 409 -6.90 -11.15 -3.94
CA ASN A 409 -6.77 -9.86 -4.62
C ASN A 409 -5.44 -9.68 -5.36
N ASP A 410 -4.60 -10.72 -5.39
CA ASP A 410 -3.31 -10.76 -6.08
C ASP A 410 -3.48 -11.22 -7.54
N PRO A 411 -3.34 -10.32 -8.54
CA PRO A 411 -3.44 -10.71 -9.94
C PRO A 411 -2.31 -11.66 -10.39
N GLY A 412 -1.10 -11.51 -9.85
CA GLY A 412 0.06 -12.34 -10.21
C GLY A 412 -0.16 -13.80 -9.86
N LEU A 413 -0.78 -14.06 -8.71
CA LEU A 413 -1.22 -15.39 -8.30
C LEU A 413 -2.22 -16.00 -9.29
N TRP A 414 -3.30 -15.28 -9.62
CA TRP A 414 -4.33 -15.79 -10.53
C TRP A 414 -3.79 -16.04 -11.94
N TYR A 415 -2.84 -15.22 -12.39
CA TYR A 415 -2.13 -15.45 -13.65
C TYR A 415 -1.36 -16.78 -13.61
N LEU A 416 -0.51 -16.98 -12.59
CA LEU A 416 0.27 -18.21 -12.47
C LEU A 416 -0.62 -19.45 -12.30
N LEU A 417 -1.68 -19.36 -11.49
CA LEU A 417 -2.63 -20.46 -11.28
C LEU A 417 -3.31 -20.85 -12.59
N ALA A 418 -3.73 -19.87 -13.41
CA ALA A 418 -4.29 -20.14 -14.73
C ALA A 418 -3.31 -20.87 -15.66
N GLU A 419 -2.05 -20.45 -15.71
CA GLU A 419 -1.03 -21.10 -16.55
C GLU A 419 -0.78 -22.54 -16.10
N VAL A 420 -0.66 -22.77 -14.79
CA VAL A 420 -0.49 -24.10 -14.19
C VAL A 420 -1.69 -25.00 -14.48
N GLN A 421 -2.92 -24.50 -14.34
CA GLN A 421 -4.14 -25.25 -14.66
C GLN A 421 -4.24 -25.62 -16.15
N GLY A 422 -3.67 -24.81 -17.03
CA GLY A 422 -3.55 -25.13 -18.45
C GLY A 422 -2.62 -26.31 -18.69
N LEU A 423 -1.49 -26.33 -18.00
CA LEU A 423 -0.51 -27.42 -18.05
C LEU A 423 -1.02 -28.71 -17.39
N SER A 424 -1.83 -28.60 -16.33
CA SER A 424 -2.44 -29.76 -15.66
C SER A 424 -3.67 -30.31 -16.40
N GLY A 425 -4.15 -29.61 -17.44
CA GLY A 425 -5.34 -29.99 -18.19
C GLY A 425 -6.68 -29.68 -17.49
N ASN A 426 -6.66 -28.94 -16.38
CA ASN A 426 -7.88 -28.51 -15.69
C ASN A 426 -8.51 -27.27 -16.38
N ILE A 427 -9.06 -27.47 -17.58
CA ILE A 427 -9.48 -26.38 -18.48
C ILE A 427 -10.65 -25.54 -17.91
N VAL A 428 -11.58 -26.16 -17.16
CA VAL A 428 -12.69 -25.43 -16.54
C VAL A 428 -12.18 -24.45 -15.50
N GLU A 429 -11.28 -24.89 -14.62
CA GLU A 429 -10.69 -24.02 -13.60
C GLU A 429 -9.72 -23.00 -14.20
N LEU A 430 -8.95 -23.35 -15.24
CA LEU A 430 -8.12 -22.39 -15.99
C LEU A 430 -8.94 -21.16 -16.42
N HIS A 431 -10.12 -21.39 -16.98
CA HIS A 431 -10.98 -20.29 -17.44
C HIS A 431 -11.53 -19.48 -16.27
N GLN A 432 -11.82 -20.09 -15.13
CA GLN A 432 -12.22 -19.37 -13.92
C GLN A 432 -11.06 -18.52 -13.36
N SER A 433 -9.85 -19.07 -13.23
CA SER A 433 -8.66 -18.36 -12.76
C SER A 433 -8.27 -17.20 -13.69
N ARG A 434 -8.33 -17.40 -15.02
CA ARG A 434 -8.14 -16.30 -15.99
C ARG A 434 -9.18 -15.21 -15.84
N ALA A 435 -10.43 -15.57 -15.57
CA ALA A 435 -11.47 -14.58 -15.31
C ALA A 435 -11.16 -13.75 -14.06
N GLU A 436 -10.69 -14.36 -12.97
CA GLU A 436 -10.28 -13.63 -11.77
C GLU A 436 -9.12 -12.66 -12.03
N TYR A 437 -8.10 -13.10 -12.77
CA TYR A 437 -7.02 -12.22 -13.24
C TYR A 437 -7.57 -11.00 -13.99
N PHE A 438 -8.46 -11.20 -14.96
CA PHE A 438 -9.05 -10.11 -15.73
C PHE A 438 -9.96 -9.20 -14.88
N ILE A 439 -10.73 -9.75 -13.93
CA ILE A 439 -11.56 -8.98 -13.00
C ILE A 439 -10.72 -8.06 -12.12
N LEU A 440 -9.58 -8.55 -11.61
CA LEU A 440 -8.69 -7.75 -10.76
C LEU A 440 -7.97 -6.65 -11.55
N ASN A 441 -7.76 -6.85 -12.84
CA ASN A 441 -7.17 -5.87 -13.75
C ASN A 441 -8.20 -5.02 -14.51
N GLY A 442 -9.48 -5.09 -14.16
CA GLY A 442 -10.53 -4.26 -14.77
C GLY A 442 -10.89 -4.61 -16.22
N ILE A 443 -10.40 -5.70 -16.76
CA ILE A 443 -10.65 -6.17 -18.14
C ILE A 443 -11.91 -7.06 -18.15
N LEU A 444 -13.05 -6.49 -17.75
CA LEU A 444 -14.28 -7.23 -17.46
C LEU A 444 -14.84 -8.02 -18.65
N ASP A 445 -14.65 -7.53 -19.88
CA ASP A 445 -15.13 -8.21 -21.08
C ASP A 445 -14.36 -9.51 -21.36
N GLU A 446 -13.05 -9.51 -21.10
CA GLU A 446 -12.25 -10.74 -21.21
C GLU A 446 -12.59 -11.71 -20.08
N ALA A 447 -12.82 -11.21 -18.86
CA ALA A 447 -13.30 -12.05 -17.76
C ALA A 447 -14.62 -12.76 -18.09
N GLU A 448 -15.59 -12.02 -18.65
CA GLU A 448 -16.88 -12.56 -19.07
C GLU A 448 -16.71 -13.62 -20.18
N LYS A 449 -15.83 -13.38 -21.16
CA LYS A 449 -15.52 -14.39 -22.20
C LYS A 449 -14.96 -15.67 -21.59
N GLN A 450 -14.00 -15.57 -20.67
CA GLN A 450 -13.40 -16.74 -20.01
C GLN A 450 -14.45 -17.54 -19.22
N LEU A 451 -15.29 -16.87 -18.42
CA LEU A 451 -16.37 -17.54 -17.69
C LEU A 451 -17.39 -18.22 -18.61
N ASN A 452 -17.69 -17.63 -19.76
CA ASN A 452 -18.56 -18.26 -20.75
C ASN A 452 -17.92 -19.50 -21.40
N TYR A 453 -16.60 -19.54 -21.56
CA TYR A 453 -15.89 -20.76 -21.97
C TYR A 453 -15.96 -21.84 -20.88
N ALA A 454 -15.69 -21.49 -19.62
CA ALA A 454 -15.85 -22.40 -18.49
C ALA A 454 -17.27 -22.99 -18.42
N LEU A 455 -18.29 -22.13 -18.57
CA LEU A 455 -19.71 -22.53 -18.52
C LEU A 455 -20.09 -23.54 -19.62
N LYS A 456 -19.50 -23.43 -20.81
CA LYS A 456 -19.73 -24.38 -21.90
C LYS A 456 -19.17 -25.76 -21.61
N LEU A 457 -18.06 -25.82 -20.85
CA LEU A 457 -17.37 -27.04 -20.49
C LEU A 457 -17.96 -27.71 -19.24
N ALA A 458 -18.45 -26.92 -18.27
CA ALA A 458 -18.96 -27.40 -16.99
C ALA A 458 -20.43 -27.86 -16.98
N ARG A 459 -21.03 -28.16 -18.15
CA ARG A 459 -22.49 -28.37 -18.29
C ARG A 459 -23.07 -29.46 -17.39
N GLU A 460 -22.28 -30.48 -17.08
CA GLU A 460 -22.69 -31.63 -16.26
C GLU A 460 -22.46 -31.40 -14.76
N ASP A 461 -21.69 -30.37 -14.39
CA ASP A 461 -21.46 -29.98 -13.01
C ASP A 461 -22.37 -28.80 -12.63
N TYR A 462 -23.46 -29.13 -11.93
CA TYR A 462 -24.45 -28.16 -11.48
C TYR A 462 -23.85 -27.10 -10.53
N LEU A 463 -22.98 -27.51 -9.60
CA LEU A 463 -22.41 -26.61 -8.60
C LEU A 463 -21.46 -25.61 -9.27
N THR A 464 -20.57 -26.08 -10.12
CA THR A 464 -19.63 -25.23 -10.86
C THR A 464 -20.36 -24.29 -11.81
N THR A 465 -21.36 -24.79 -12.54
CA THR A 465 -22.25 -23.96 -13.37
C THR A 465 -22.93 -22.85 -12.56
N ALA A 466 -23.42 -23.15 -11.36
CA ALA A 466 -24.07 -22.15 -10.49
C ALA A 466 -23.09 -21.07 -10.03
N LYS A 467 -21.86 -21.43 -9.64
CA LYS A 467 -20.79 -20.50 -9.27
C LYS A 467 -20.41 -19.58 -10.42
N ILE A 468 -20.17 -20.14 -11.61
CA ILE A 468 -19.82 -19.37 -12.81
C ILE A 468 -20.92 -18.37 -13.17
N ARG A 469 -22.19 -18.81 -13.13
CA ARG A 469 -23.34 -17.90 -13.37
C ARG A 469 -23.45 -16.79 -12.33
N GLN A 470 -23.15 -17.07 -11.06
CA GLN A 470 -23.09 -16.03 -10.04
C GLN A 470 -21.97 -15.04 -10.35
N ARG A 471 -20.79 -15.52 -10.74
CA ARG A 471 -19.66 -14.66 -11.06
C ARG A 471 -19.91 -13.78 -12.28
N LEU A 472 -20.59 -14.29 -13.31
CA LEU A 472 -21.08 -13.49 -14.44
C LEU A 472 -22.01 -12.35 -14.00
N ARG A 473 -22.94 -12.62 -13.08
CA ARG A 473 -23.80 -11.56 -12.50
C ARG A 473 -22.98 -10.53 -11.72
N ASP A 474 -21.92 -10.96 -11.02
CA ASP A 474 -21.02 -10.05 -10.32
C ASP A 474 -20.32 -9.12 -11.30
N ILE A 475 -19.83 -9.63 -12.44
CA ILE A 475 -19.22 -8.81 -13.50
C ILE A 475 -20.21 -7.76 -14.01
N THR A 476 -21.46 -8.12 -14.28
CA THR A 476 -22.49 -7.15 -14.70
C THR A 476 -22.65 -6.02 -13.67
N ARG A 477 -22.74 -6.37 -12.38
CA ARG A 477 -22.83 -5.38 -11.30
C ARG A 477 -21.57 -4.52 -11.16
N MET A 478 -20.38 -5.07 -11.44
CA MET A 478 -19.14 -4.31 -11.45
C MET A 478 -19.12 -3.29 -12.60
N ARG A 479 -19.59 -3.68 -13.80
CA ARG A 479 -19.70 -2.81 -14.97
C ARG A 479 -20.65 -1.64 -14.71
N GLU A 480 -21.85 -1.92 -14.20
CA GLU A 480 -22.83 -0.89 -13.82
C GLU A 480 -22.24 0.12 -12.81
N ARG A 481 -21.43 -0.35 -11.85
CA ARG A 481 -20.75 0.54 -10.90
C ARG A 481 -19.66 1.37 -11.57
N MET A 482 -18.85 0.78 -12.44
CA MET A 482 -17.81 1.49 -13.18
C MET A 482 -18.38 2.61 -14.07
N GLU A 483 -19.60 2.43 -14.61
CA GLU A 483 -20.30 3.45 -15.40
C GLU A 483 -20.96 4.55 -14.53
N SER A 484 -21.22 4.25 -13.25
CA SER A 484 -21.87 5.18 -12.33
C SER A 484 -20.92 6.20 -11.69
N PHE A 485 -19.61 5.99 -11.81
CA PHE A 485 -18.55 6.87 -11.33
C PHE A 485 -17.89 7.59 -12.50
#